data_AF-A0AAD8KYK0-F1
#
_entry.id   AF-A0AAD8KYK0-F1
#
_cell.length_a   1.000
_cell.length_b   1.000
_cell.length_c   1.000
_cell.angle_alpha   90.00
_cell.angle_beta   90.00
_cell.angle_gamma   90.00
#
_symmetry.space_group_name_H-M   'P 1'
#
loop_
_entity.id
_entity.type
_entity.pdbx_description
1 polymer ?
#
loop_
_entity_poly.entity_id
_entity_poly.type
_entity_poly.pdbx_seq_one_letter_code
_entity_poly.pdbx_strand_id
1 'polypeptide(L)'
;MTSLLPNVHMNFVTYQPIIKHPNQIRKSDCITRTLSIGSSNTQIRRPIIRCNLNSPPKSKEEAIRQAKTCIISTLEKPLNNPKLAAGKLKKLKQPRFRVEIPVVDDSPESLSQLALQVFDEMPLKKKGSKVRVLILWPNAKLTEAANKLQFGSVEHADISKLLNIGDSVNRVLSSADVVVFLTPEASQMEVMEAVTNSLYPKPVVMFNPRWSYDDEENNLGDFAGFLGSFEVVYSFMGLEVRGLLSKRNGVVFKCVRDGVLSGERWSVLVEEEEGELKVVSRFKTRPSITEVENVLYNLMAVNSPITKSAKFLKGLVSNVTGKK
;
A
#
# COMPACT_ATOMS: atom_id res chain seq x y z
N MET A 1 -38.99 13.02 17.81
CA MET A 1 -38.64 12.46 16.49
C MET A 1 -37.19 12.02 16.54
N THR A 2 -36.96 10.82 17.06
CA THR A 2 -35.65 10.18 17.15
C THR A 2 -35.53 9.24 15.96
N SER A 3 -34.69 9.57 14.99
CA SER A 3 -34.36 8.67 13.89
C SER A 3 -33.57 7.50 14.46
N LEU A 4 -34.21 6.34 14.55
CA LEU A 4 -33.57 5.05 14.76
C LEU A 4 -32.72 4.74 13.52
N LEU A 5 -31.49 5.26 13.51
CA LEU A 5 -30.46 4.84 12.56
C LEU A 5 -29.96 3.45 13.00
N PRO A 6 -30.02 2.42 12.14
CA PRO A 6 -29.38 1.14 12.43
C PRO A 6 -27.86 1.33 12.41
N ASN A 7 -27.19 0.97 13.51
CA ASN A 7 -25.74 0.91 13.59
C ASN A 7 -25.18 -0.07 12.54
N VAL A 8 -24.30 0.41 11.67
CA VAL A 8 -23.46 -0.42 10.81
C VAL A 8 -22.07 -0.44 11.41
N HIS A 9 -21.48 -1.63 11.54
CA HIS A 9 -20.08 -1.78 11.90
C HIS A 9 -19.25 -2.03 10.62
N MET A 10 -18.31 -1.12 10.37
CA MET A 10 -17.23 -1.28 9.40
C MET A 10 -16.02 -1.87 10.11
N ASN A 11 -15.49 -2.96 9.58
CA ASN A 11 -14.19 -3.48 9.97
C ASN A 11 -13.28 -3.43 8.75
N PHE A 12 -12.05 -2.95 8.93
CA PHE A 12 -10.98 -3.28 8.00
C PHE A 12 -10.69 -4.77 8.19
N VAL A 13 -11.10 -5.56 7.20
CA VAL A 13 -10.85 -7.00 7.21
C VAL A 13 -9.61 -7.24 6.38
N THR A 14 -8.76 -8.16 6.83
CA THR A 14 -7.79 -8.81 5.95
C THR A 14 -8.55 -9.33 4.74
N TYR A 15 -8.34 -8.69 3.57
CA TYR A 15 -8.99 -9.12 2.34
C TYR A 15 -8.53 -10.54 2.04
N GLN A 16 -9.37 -11.53 2.35
CA GLN A 16 -9.19 -12.87 1.82
C GLN A 16 -9.70 -12.82 0.38
N PRO A 17 -8.84 -13.01 -0.63
CA PRO A 17 -9.33 -13.20 -1.98
C PRO A 17 -10.28 -14.41 -1.94
N ILE A 18 -11.46 -14.31 -2.55
CA ILE A 18 -12.25 -15.49 -2.86
C ILE A 18 -11.48 -16.22 -3.96
N ILE A 19 -10.54 -17.07 -3.54
CA ILE A 19 -9.81 -17.98 -4.42
C ILE A 19 -10.81 -19.05 -4.83
N LYS A 20 -11.53 -18.83 -5.93
CA LYS A 20 -12.10 -19.96 -6.67
C LYS A 20 -10.91 -20.77 -7.21
N HIS A 21 -10.84 -22.04 -6.80
CA HIS A 21 -9.86 -23.02 -7.28
C HIS A 21 -9.61 -22.89 -8.79
N PRO A 22 -8.35 -22.77 -9.26
CA PRO A 22 -8.07 -22.73 -10.68
C PRO A 22 -7.92 -24.17 -11.20
N ASN A 23 -9.03 -24.85 -11.43
CA ASN A 23 -9.05 -25.92 -12.44
C ASN A 23 -9.43 -25.29 -13.77
N GLN A 24 -8.44 -24.69 -14.44
CA GLN A 24 -8.22 -24.78 -15.89
C GLN A 24 -7.10 -23.81 -16.30
N ILE A 25 -5.95 -24.41 -16.58
CA ILE A 25 -4.80 -23.78 -17.21
C ILE A 25 -5.24 -23.24 -18.58
N ARG A 26 -5.28 -21.92 -18.74
CA ARG A 26 -4.94 -21.29 -20.02
C ARG A 26 -3.64 -20.53 -19.82
N LYS A 27 -2.58 -21.05 -20.44
CA LYS A 27 -1.31 -20.36 -20.64
C LYS A 27 -1.62 -19.02 -21.31
N SER A 28 -1.48 -17.91 -20.57
CA SER A 28 -1.36 -16.59 -21.18
C SER A 28 0.11 -16.39 -21.52
N ASP A 29 0.40 -16.38 -22.82
CA ASP A 29 1.74 -16.35 -23.39
C ASP A 29 2.58 -15.17 -22.88
N CYS A 30 3.65 -15.51 -22.16
CA CYS A 30 4.76 -14.61 -21.91
C CYS A 30 5.60 -14.54 -23.20
N ILE A 31 5.29 -13.59 -24.08
CA ILE A 31 6.07 -13.37 -25.30
C ILE A 31 7.41 -12.73 -24.90
N THR A 32 8.44 -13.56 -24.77
CA THR A 32 9.84 -13.13 -24.79
C THR A 32 10.25 -13.04 -26.25
N ARG A 33 10.07 -11.88 -26.90
CA ARG A 33 10.62 -11.64 -28.24
C ARG A 33 12.08 -11.23 -28.12
N THR A 34 12.98 -12.19 -28.29
CA THR A 34 14.35 -11.95 -28.74
C THR A 34 14.30 -11.53 -30.21
N LEU A 35 14.66 -10.28 -30.49
CA LEU A 35 15.00 -9.82 -31.83
C LEU A 35 16.51 -9.60 -31.88
N SER A 36 17.14 -10.30 -32.82
CA SER A 36 18.56 -10.22 -33.14
C SER A 36 18.92 -8.93 -33.89
N ILE A 37 20.22 -8.67 -33.91
CA ILE A 37 20.91 -7.39 -34.02
C ILE A 37 20.82 -6.77 -35.43
N GLY A 38 20.49 -5.48 -35.48
CA GLY A 38 20.75 -4.56 -36.57
C GLY A 38 21.29 -3.25 -36.00
N SER A 39 22.38 -2.78 -36.57
CA SER A 39 23.38 -1.86 -36.01
C SER A 39 22.89 -0.45 -35.63
N SER A 40 23.63 0.16 -34.70
CA SER A 40 23.81 1.60 -34.39
C SER A 40 22.78 2.38 -33.54
N ASN A 41 23.33 3.08 -32.53
CA ASN A 41 22.75 3.95 -31.49
C ASN A 41 22.12 3.28 -30.25
N THR A 42 23.00 2.95 -29.30
CA THR A 42 22.68 2.46 -27.95
C THR A 42 22.08 3.57 -27.06
N GLN A 43 20.78 3.83 -27.20
CA GLN A 43 19.97 4.23 -26.05
C GLN A 43 19.68 2.98 -25.22
N ILE A 44 20.27 2.91 -24.03
CA ILE A 44 20.03 1.84 -23.04
C ILE A 44 18.55 1.88 -22.65
N ARG A 45 17.73 1.03 -23.31
CA ARG A 45 16.31 0.88 -22.97
C ARG A 45 16.22 0.13 -21.64
N ARG A 46 15.62 0.80 -20.65
CA ARG A 46 15.31 0.26 -19.32
C ARG A 46 14.47 -1.01 -19.45
N PRO A 47 14.75 -2.10 -18.71
CA PRO A 47 13.74 -3.13 -18.48
C PRO A 47 12.66 -2.51 -17.60
N ILE A 48 11.64 -1.92 -18.24
CA ILE A 48 10.44 -1.47 -17.55
C ILE A 48 9.68 -2.74 -17.22
N ILE A 49 9.67 -3.14 -15.95
CA ILE A 49 8.67 -4.05 -15.43
C ILE A 49 7.34 -3.33 -15.65
N ARG A 50 6.66 -3.61 -16.78
CA ARG A 50 5.36 -3.02 -17.09
C ARG A 50 4.34 -3.68 -16.19
N CYS A 51 4.24 -3.17 -14.97
CA CYS A 51 3.08 -3.39 -14.13
C CYS A 51 1.92 -2.63 -14.74
N ASN A 52 0.75 -3.27 -14.88
CA ASN A 52 -0.47 -2.54 -15.23
C ASN A 52 -0.93 -1.79 -13.96
N LEU A 53 -0.19 -0.73 -13.60
CA LEU A 53 -0.43 0.13 -12.42
C LEU A 53 -1.79 0.85 -12.49
N ASN A 54 -2.52 0.70 -13.59
CA ASN A 54 -3.84 1.29 -13.83
C ASN A 54 -4.98 0.54 -13.14
N SER A 55 -4.77 -0.71 -12.77
CA SER A 55 -5.83 -1.58 -12.24
C SER A 55 -5.48 -2.12 -10.85
N PRO A 56 -6.48 -2.34 -9.99
CA PRO A 56 -6.26 -3.06 -8.73
C PRO A 56 -5.61 -4.43 -9.02
N PRO A 57 -4.76 -4.94 -8.11
CA PRO A 57 -4.17 -6.25 -8.25
C PRO A 57 -5.25 -7.34 -8.23
N LYS A 58 -5.05 -8.39 -9.02
CA LYS A 58 -5.94 -9.57 -9.08
C LYS A 58 -5.40 -10.78 -8.30
N SER A 59 -4.17 -10.68 -7.80
CA SER A 59 -3.53 -11.72 -6.99
C SER A 59 -2.61 -11.09 -5.94
N LYS A 60 -2.19 -11.91 -4.96
CA LYS A 60 -1.23 -11.51 -3.93
C LYS A 60 0.12 -11.11 -4.54
N GLU A 61 0.61 -11.90 -5.50
CA GLU A 61 1.89 -11.69 -6.19
C GLU A 61 1.84 -10.38 -6.99
N GLU A 62 0.71 -10.09 -7.61
CA GLU A 62 0.50 -8.82 -8.31
C GLU A 62 0.50 -7.63 -7.36
N ALA A 63 -0.15 -7.75 -6.19
CA ALA A 63 -0.12 -6.70 -5.17
C ALA A 63 1.31 -6.44 -4.66
N ILE A 64 2.06 -7.50 -4.36
CA ILE A 64 3.47 -7.44 -3.95
C ILE A 64 4.32 -6.76 -5.03
N ARG A 65 4.14 -7.15 -6.29
CA ARG A 65 4.88 -6.60 -7.42
C ARG A 65 4.58 -5.11 -7.66
N GLN A 66 3.31 -4.71 -7.56
CA GLN A 66 2.91 -3.30 -7.66
C GLN A 66 3.49 -2.48 -6.50
N ALA A 67 3.39 -2.98 -5.26
CA ALA A 67 3.98 -2.33 -4.08
C ALA A 67 5.51 -2.18 -4.23
N LYS A 68 6.21 -3.24 -4.65
CA LYS A 68 7.66 -3.23 -4.93
C LYS A 68 8.01 -2.16 -5.98
N THR A 69 7.23 -2.07 -7.06
CA THR A 69 7.42 -1.06 -8.12
C THR A 69 7.23 0.37 -7.60
N CYS A 70 6.21 0.60 -6.76
CA CYS A 70 5.97 1.89 -6.14
C CYS A 70 7.12 2.29 -5.22
N ILE A 71 7.60 1.38 -4.37
CA ILE A 71 8.73 1.62 -3.46
C ILE A 71 10.00 1.97 -4.25
N ILE A 72 10.36 1.15 -5.26
CA ILE A 72 11.56 1.37 -6.08
C ILE A 72 11.53 2.75 -6.76
N SER A 73 10.41 3.06 -7.42
CA SER A 73 10.30 4.31 -8.19
C SER A 73 10.27 5.55 -7.28
N THR A 74 9.64 5.46 -6.11
CA THR A 74 9.58 6.58 -5.15
C THR A 74 10.89 6.80 -4.41
N LEU A 75 11.68 5.76 -4.18
CA LEU A 75 13.01 5.85 -3.56
C LEU A 75 14.12 6.29 -4.52
N GLU A 76 13.95 6.14 -5.84
CA GLU A 76 14.99 6.45 -6.84
C GLU A 76 15.52 7.89 -6.72
N LYS A 77 14.63 8.89 -6.64
CA LYS A 77 15.04 10.30 -6.52
C LYS A 77 15.66 10.61 -5.16
N PRO A 78 15.04 10.26 -4.02
CA PRO A 78 15.65 10.42 -2.70
C PRO A 78 17.05 9.84 -2.56
N LEU A 79 17.27 8.59 -2.98
CA LEU A 79 18.55 7.89 -2.82
C LEU A 79 19.68 8.50 -3.63
N ASN A 80 19.35 9.24 -4.69
CA ASN A 80 20.31 9.87 -5.60
C ASN A 80 20.36 11.39 -5.45
N ASN A 81 19.80 11.95 -4.37
CA ASN A 81 19.82 13.37 -4.12
C ASN A 81 21.23 13.83 -3.67
N PRO A 82 21.96 14.62 -4.48
CA PRO A 82 23.32 15.04 -4.15
C PRO A 82 23.38 15.92 -2.89
N LYS A 83 22.27 16.56 -2.50
CA LYS A 83 22.19 17.38 -1.28
C LYS A 83 22.26 16.54 0.01
N LEU A 84 21.93 15.25 -0.06
CA LEU A 84 22.15 14.31 1.06
C LEU A 84 23.64 14.01 1.26
N ALA A 85 24.42 14.01 0.18
CA ALA A 85 25.86 13.72 0.20
C ALA A 85 26.72 14.96 0.53
N ALA A 86 26.23 16.16 0.24
CA ALA A 86 27.04 17.39 0.25
C ALA A 86 27.04 18.17 1.58
N GLY A 87 26.35 17.72 2.63
CA GLY A 87 26.39 18.32 3.98
C GLY A 87 25.91 19.80 4.12
N LYS A 88 25.55 20.48 3.03
CA LYS A 88 25.13 21.89 3.02
C LYS A 88 23.61 21.99 3.20
N LEU A 89 23.16 22.12 4.45
CA LEU A 89 21.76 22.08 4.86
C LEU A 89 21.00 23.40 4.58
N LYS A 90 20.21 23.43 3.50
CA LYS A 90 18.82 23.94 3.64
C LYS A 90 18.00 22.77 4.19
N LYS A 91 17.07 22.99 5.12
CA LYS A 91 16.20 21.93 5.68
C LYS A 91 15.56 21.13 4.53
N LEU A 92 16.09 19.95 4.23
CA LEU A 92 15.53 19.03 3.24
C LEU A 92 14.32 18.34 3.87
N LYS A 93 13.22 18.17 3.12
CA LYS A 93 12.12 17.32 3.58
C LYS A 93 12.62 15.87 3.60
N GLN A 94 12.52 15.20 4.74
CA GLN A 94 12.82 13.77 4.83
C GLN A 94 11.76 13.00 4.02
N PRO A 95 12.17 12.11 3.10
CA PRO A 95 11.25 11.22 2.39
C PRO A 95 10.69 10.18 3.36
N ARG A 96 9.37 10.19 3.58
CA ARG A 96 8.67 9.26 4.45
C ARG A 96 7.52 8.64 3.66
N PHE A 97 7.55 7.33 3.47
CA PHE A 97 6.61 6.62 2.60
C PHE A 97 5.85 5.54 3.34
N ARG A 98 4.59 5.33 2.98
CA ARG A 98 3.75 4.27 3.53
C ARG A 98 3.25 3.32 2.44
N VAL A 99 3.26 2.04 2.76
CA VAL A 99 2.81 0.96 1.89
C VAL A 99 1.90 0.02 2.65
N GLU A 100 0.76 -0.29 2.04
CA GLU A 100 -0.26 -1.16 2.63
C GLU A 100 -0.72 -2.20 1.62
N ILE A 101 -0.55 -3.48 1.96
CA ILE A 101 -1.01 -4.61 1.15
C ILE A 101 -1.78 -5.58 2.04
N PRO A 102 -2.78 -6.30 1.51
CA PRO A 102 -3.49 -7.30 2.29
C PRO A 102 -2.55 -8.41 2.70
N VAL A 103 -2.68 -8.85 3.95
CA VAL A 103 -2.00 -10.03 4.48
C VAL A 103 -3.00 -11.17 4.62
N VAL A 104 -2.56 -12.41 4.43
CA VAL A 104 -3.43 -13.59 4.55
C VAL A 104 -3.67 -13.89 6.04
N ASP A 105 -2.62 -13.74 6.82
CA ASP A 105 -2.59 -13.93 8.26
C ASP A 105 -1.43 -13.10 8.85
N ASP A 106 -1.51 -12.88 10.17
CA ASP A 106 -0.54 -12.11 10.95
C ASP A 106 0.51 -12.99 11.63
N SER A 107 0.70 -14.25 11.18
CA SER A 107 1.72 -15.11 11.77
C SER A 107 3.12 -14.56 11.50
N PRO A 108 4.06 -14.75 12.44
CA PRO A 108 5.45 -14.34 12.24
C PRO A 108 6.07 -14.88 10.95
N GLU A 109 5.76 -16.12 10.58
CA GLU A 109 6.25 -16.79 9.37
C GLU A 109 5.72 -16.12 8.10
N SER A 110 4.41 -15.86 8.02
CA SER A 110 3.79 -15.22 6.86
C SER A 110 4.29 -13.79 6.65
N LEU A 111 4.44 -13.01 7.73
CA LEU A 111 4.95 -11.63 7.68
C LEU A 111 6.44 -11.59 7.32
N SER A 112 7.24 -12.52 7.86
CA SER A 112 8.66 -12.64 7.52
C SER A 112 8.87 -12.99 6.05
N GLN A 113 8.07 -13.93 5.54
CA GLN A 113 8.11 -14.32 4.14
C GLN A 113 7.64 -13.19 3.21
N LEU A 114 6.67 -12.39 3.65
CA LEU A 114 6.22 -11.23 2.90
C LEU A 114 7.31 -10.17 2.80
N ALA A 115 8.01 -9.89 3.91
CA ALA A 115 9.14 -8.96 3.91
C ALA A 115 10.26 -9.41 2.97
N LEU A 116 10.59 -10.71 2.97
CA LEU A 116 11.54 -11.30 2.03
C LEU A 116 11.11 -11.05 0.58
N GLN A 117 9.86 -11.36 0.22
CA GLN A 117 9.36 -11.19 -1.16
C GLN A 117 9.37 -9.72 -1.64
N VAL A 118 9.04 -8.79 -0.75
CA VAL A 118 8.96 -7.36 -1.09
C VAL A 118 10.36 -6.74 -1.15
N PHE A 119 11.14 -6.91 -0.09
CA PHE A 119 12.36 -6.13 0.15
C PHE A 119 13.64 -6.83 -0.25
N ASP A 120 13.68 -8.16 -0.22
CA ASP A 120 14.89 -8.86 -0.65
C ASP A 120 15.05 -8.80 -2.17
N GLU A 121 16.31 -8.71 -2.58
CA GLU A 121 16.76 -8.51 -3.95
C GLU A 121 16.04 -7.36 -4.67
N MET A 122 15.57 -6.36 -3.92
CA MET A 122 14.95 -5.19 -4.52
C MET A 122 16.00 -4.41 -5.32
N PRO A 123 15.79 -4.15 -6.63
CA PRO A 123 16.78 -3.51 -7.50
C PRO A 123 16.84 -1.99 -7.28
N LEU A 124 17.08 -1.57 -6.03
CA LEU A 124 17.29 -0.18 -5.65
C LEU A 124 18.64 0.31 -6.19
N LYS A 125 18.63 1.51 -6.77
CA LYS A 125 19.82 2.09 -7.40
C LYS A 125 20.27 3.33 -6.64
N LYS A 126 21.54 3.33 -6.26
CA LYS A 126 22.25 4.50 -5.75
C LYS A 126 23.53 4.68 -6.56
N LYS A 127 23.82 5.91 -6.97
CA LYS A 127 25.03 6.23 -7.73
C LYS A 127 26.26 5.85 -6.91
N GLY A 128 27.05 4.91 -7.44
CA GLY A 128 28.35 4.54 -6.88
C GLY A 128 28.34 3.54 -5.72
N SER A 129 27.19 3.05 -5.26
CA SER A 129 27.15 2.01 -4.22
C SER A 129 25.87 1.16 -4.26
N LYS A 130 25.92 -0.03 -3.65
CA LYS A 130 24.71 -0.79 -3.31
C LYS A 130 23.90 0.00 -2.28
N VAL A 131 22.57 -0.11 -2.34
CA VAL A 131 21.65 0.47 -1.36
C VAL A 131 21.55 -0.48 -0.17
N ARG A 132 21.79 0.03 1.03
CA ARG A 132 21.63 -0.72 2.29
C ARG A 132 20.24 -0.48 2.86
N VAL A 133 19.41 -1.53 2.87
CA VAL A 133 18.07 -1.49 3.48
C VAL A 133 18.14 -2.18 4.84
N LEU A 134 17.61 -1.52 5.87
CA LEU A 134 17.44 -2.07 7.21
C LEU A 134 15.95 -2.24 7.51
N ILE A 135 15.52 -3.46 7.81
CA ILE A 135 14.16 -3.77 8.24
C ILE A 135 14.12 -3.81 9.78
N LEU A 136 13.18 -3.06 10.36
CA LEU A 136 12.94 -3.03 11.79
C LEU A 136 11.64 -3.77 12.09
N TRP A 137 11.77 -4.84 12.86
CA TRP A 137 10.69 -5.67 13.35
C TRP A 137 10.13 -5.11 14.66
N PRO A 138 8.83 -5.25 14.90
CA PRO A 138 8.18 -4.65 16.06
C PRO A 138 8.44 -5.45 17.35
N ASN A 139 8.79 -6.74 17.26
CA ASN A 139 9.00 -7.57 18.44
C ASN A 139 9.94 -8.75 18.17
N ALA A 140 10.37 -9.40 19.25
CA ALA A 140 11.31 -10.50 19.21
C ALA A 140 10.78 -11.70 18.42
N LYS A 141 9.47 -12.01 18.51
CA LYS A 141 8.87 -13.16 17.81
C LYS A 141 8.98 -13.02 16.29
N LEU A 142 8.66 -11.83 15.78
CA LEU A 142 8.81 -11.51 14.36
C LEU A 142 10.28 -11.51 13.92
N THR A 143 11.17 -10.98 14.77
CA THR A 143 12.61 -11.00 14.51
C THR A 143 13.15 -12.44 14.44
N GLU A 144 12.72 -13.32 15.34
CA GLU A 144 13.11 -14.73 15.37
C GLU A 144 12.62 -15.49 14.14
N ALA A 145 11.38 -15.25 13.69
CA ALA A 145 10.87 -15.82 12.46
C ALA A 145 11.67 -15.34 11.24
N ALA A 146 12.03 -14.06 11.19
CA ALA A 146 12.87 -13.50 10.14
C ALA A 146 14.29 -14.09 10.15
N ASN A 147 14.87 -14.36 11.32
CA ASN A 147 16.19 -14.99 11.43
C ASN A 147 16.24 -16.42 10.87
N LYS A 148 15.09 -17.11 10.76
CA LYS A 148 14.99 -18.43 10.11
C LYS A 148 15.01 -18.33 8.59
N LEU A 149 14.81 -17.14 8.03
CA LEU A 149 14.88 -16.86 6.60
C LEU A 149 16.25 -16.33 6.22
N GLN A 150 16.72 -16.70 5.03
CA GLN A 150 17.98 -16.20 4.50
C GLN A 150 17.74 -14.92 3.68
N PHE A 151 17.79 -13.75 4.33
CA PHE A 151 17.84 -12.48 3.61
C PHE A 151 19.21 -12.32 2.93
N GLY A 152 19.23 -12.10 1.62
CA GLY A 152 20.48 -11.98 0.86
C GLY A 152 21.01 -10.56 0.77
N SER A 153 20.12 -9.56 0.76
CA SER A 153 20.47 -8.19 0.38
C SER A 153 20.12 -7.11 1.40
N VAL A 154 19.39 -7.46 2.45
CA VAL A 154 18.88 -6.54 3.47
C VAL A 154 19.34 -6.95 4.86
N GLU A 155 19.59 -5.97 5.71
CA GLU A 155 19.80 -6.18 7.14
C GLU A 155 18.47 -6.09 7.86
N HIS A 156 18.33 -6.78 9.00
CA HIS A 156 17.12 -6.66 9.81
C HIS A 156 17.41 -6.80 11.30
N ALA A 157 16.60 -6.12 12.11
CA ALA A 157 16.77 -6.08 13.57
C ALA A 157 15.43 -5.86 14.29
N ASP A 158 15.41 -6.17 15.58
CA ASP A 158 14.32 -5.82 16.48
C ASP A 158 14.42 -4.33 16.85
N ILE A 159 13.32 -3.59 16.75
CA ILE A 159 13.28 -2.16 17.07
C ILE A 159 13.60 -1.89 18.55
N SER A 160 13.25 -2.80 19.47
CA SER A 160 13.55 -2.66 20.91
C SER A 160 15.05 -2.68 21.20
N LYS A 161 15.85 -3.36 20.36
CA LYS A 161 17.31 -3.34 20.45
C LYS A 161 17.88 -1.96 20.11
N LEU A 162 17.12 -1.08 19.45
CA LEU A 162 17.55 0.28 19.15
C LEU A 162 17.40 1.23 20.35
N LEU A 163 16.66 0.85 21.39
CA LEU A 163 16.51 1.67 22.60
C LEU A 163 17.61 1.41 23.63
N ASN A 164 18.13 0.18 23.65
CA ASN A 164 18.99 -0.30 24.74
C ASN A 164 20.49 -0.13 24.48
N ILE A 165 20.90 0.41 23.33
CA ILE A 165 22.31 0.33 22.89
C ILE A 165 22.88 1.67 22.41
N GLY A 166 22.72 2.76 23.18
CA GLY A 166 23.47 4.02 23.08
C GLY A 166 24.16 4.34 21.73
N ASP A 167 25.48 4.51 21.73
CA ASP A 167 26.28 4.90 20.54
C ASP A 167 26.30 3.85 19.39
N SER A 168 25.98 2.58 19.66
CA SER A 168 26.04 1.54 18.62
C SER A 168 24.81 1.56 17.70
N VAL A 169 23.66 2.00 18.22
CA VAL A 169 22.42 2.20 17.46
C VAL A 169 22.61 3.24 16.38
N ASN A 170 23.31 4.32 16.72
CA ASN A 170 23.69 5.35 15.75
C ASN A 170 24.56 4.76 14.64
N ARG A 171 25.43 3.77 14.91
CA ARG A 171 26.24 3.14 13.86
C ARG A 171 25.39 2.33 12.89
N VAL A 172 24.47 1.49 13.37
CA VAL A 172 23.58 0.67 12.52
C VAL A 172 22.62 1.57 11.71
N LEU A 173 22.02 2.59 12.33
CA LEU A 173 21.17 3.56 11.62
C LEU A 173 21.98 4.45 10.66
N SER A 174 23.23 4.76 10.99
CA SER A 174 24.12 5.54 10.12
C SER A 174 24.57 4.76 8.87
N SER A 175 24.62 3.43 8.92
CA SER A 175 24.95 2.62 7.75
C SER A 175 23.74 2.48 6.80
N ALA A 176 22.52 2.31 7.31
CA ALA A 176 21.35 2.15 6.46
C ALA A 176 21.15 3.34 5.49
N ASP A 177 20.81 3.07 4.23
CA ASP A 177 20.39 4.08 3.26
C ASP A 177 18.87 4.29 3.30
N VAL A 178 18.13 3.24 3.64
CA VAL A 178 16.67 3.24 3.85
C VAL A 178 16.36 2.38 5.07
N VAL A 179 15.47 2.86 5.92
CA VAL A 179 14.91 2.07 7.02
C VAL A 179 13.45 1.75 6.75
N VAL A 180 13.06 0.50 7.00
CA VAL A 180 11.70 0.00 6.84
C VAL A 180 11.17 -0.40 8.22
N PHE A 181 10.15 0.29 8.72
CA PHE A 181 9.35 -0.21 9.84
C PHE A 181 8.35 -1.22 9.28
N LEU A 182 8.56 -2.49 9.57
CA LEU A 182 7.68 -3.55 9.09
C LEU A 182 6.65 -3.90 10.16
N THR A 183 5.38 -3.87 9.79
CA THR A 183 4.25 -4.13 10.68
C THR A 183 4.35 -3.44 12.04
N PRO A 184 4.65 -2.13 12.10
CA PRO A 184 4.79 -1.44 13.36
C PRO A 184 3.47 -1.42 14.14
N GLU A 185 3.59 -1.39 15.46
CA GLU A 185 2.47 -1.37 16.40
C GLU A 185 2.28 0.03 17.01
N ALA A 186 1.06 0.35 17.43
CA ALA A 186 0.72 1.63 18.08
C ALA A 186 1.57 1.93 19.32
N SER A 187 1.98 0.90 20.05
CA SER A 187 2.86 1.00 21.23
C SER A 187 4.28 1.50 20.91
N GLN A 188 4.65 1.63 19.64
CA GLN A 188 6.02 1.89 19.20
C GLN A 188 6.23 3.30 18.64
N MET A 189 5.20 4.15 18.68
CA MET A 189 5.22 5.45 18.02
C MET A 189 6.38 6.34 18.47
N GLU A 190 6.63 6.44 19.77
CA GLU A 190 7.75 7.23 20.32
C GLU A 190 9.09 6.76 19.76
N VAL A 191 9.29 5.44 19.72
CA VAL A 191 10.51 4.80 19.23
C VAL A 191 10.67 5.03 17.73
N MET A 192 9.58 4.86 16.98
CA MET A 192 9.57 5.08 15.54
C MET A 192 9.89 6.54 15.19
N GLU A 193 9.33 7.50 15.93
CA GLU A 193 9.62 8.91 15.75
C GLU A 193 11.08 9.23 16.07
N ALA A 194 11.60 8.72 17.20
CA ALA A 194 13.01 8.90 17.59
C ALA A 194 13.99 8.32 16.55
N VAL A 195 13.73 7.12 16.06
CA VAL A 195 14.52 6.47 15.00
C VAL A 195 14.42 7.28 13.70
N THR A 196 13.23 7.70 13.31
CA THR A 196 13.00 8.51 12.09
C THR A 196 13.76 9.83 12.15
N ASN A 197 13.74 10.51 13.30
CA ASN A 197 14.44 11.78 13.52
C ASN A 197 15.97 11.58 13.48
N SER A 198 16.48 10.49 14.06
CA SER A 198 17.91 10.12 14.02
C SER A 198 18.41 9.81 12.60
N LEU A 199 17.52 9.36 11.72
CA LEU A 199 17.83 9.05 10.33
C LEU A 199 17.85 10.27 9.42
N TYR A 200 17.43 11.44 9.88
CA TYR A 200 17.29 12.61 9.02
C TYR A 200 18.61 12.94 8.28
N PRO A 201 18.59 13.13 6.93
CA PRO A 201 17.44 13.26 6.04
C PRO A 201 17.13 11.98 5.22
N LYS A 202 17.59 10.81 5.66
CA LYS A 202 17.46 9.53 4.93
C LYS A 202 16.00 9.08 4.79
N PRO A 203 15.64 8.39 3.68
CA PRO A 203 14.32 7.84 3.48
C PRO A 203 13.90 6.83 4.56
N VAL A 204 12.61 6.84 4.89
CA VAL A 204 11.97 5.87 5.79
C VAL A 204 10.70 5.34 5.14
N VAL A 205 10.48 4.03 5.26
CA VAL A 205 9.27 3.34 4.78
C VAL A 205 8.53 2.73 5.96
N MET A 206 7.23 2.96 6.04
CA MET A 206 6.31 2.28 6.92
C MET A 206 5.52 1.26 6.11
N PHE A 207 5.61 -0.02 6.47
CA PHE A 207 5.03 -1.10 5.70
C PHE A 207 4.03 -1.88 6.56
N ASN A 208 2.77 -1.93 6.12
CA ASN A 208 1.65 -2.62 6.78
C ASN A 208 1.51 -2.31 8.30
N PRO A 209 1.36 -1.04 8.72
CA PRO A 209 1.13 -0.71 10.13
C PRO A 209 -0.07 -1.47 10.71
N ARG A 210 0.02 -1.89 11.99
CA ARG A 210 -0.97 -2.76 12.66
C ARG A 210 -2.06 -2.01 13.41
N TRP A 211 -2.17 -0.70 13.21
CA TRP A 211 -3.27 0.10 13.74
C TRP A 211 -4.28 0.40 12.64
N SER A 212 -5.54 0.54 13.03
CA SER A 212 -6.65 0.86 12.14
C SER A 212 -6.71 2.36 11.83
N TYR A 213 -7.58 2.75 10.89
CA TYR A 213 -7.86 4.17 10.65
C TYR A 213 -8.48 4.85 11.87
N ASP A 214 -9.35 4.13 12.59
CA ASP A 214 -9.96 4.62 13.82
C ASP A 214 -8.92 4.89 14.90
N ASP A 215 -7.90 4.02 14.98
CA ASP A 215 -6.75 4.24 15.88
C ASP A 215 -5.96 5.49 15.51
N GLU A 216 -5.75 5.79 14.22
CA GLU A 216 -5.07 7.03 13.79
C GLU A 216 -5.82 8.29 14.20
N GLU A 217 -7.15 8.27 14.10
CA GLU A 217 -8.00 9.42 14.39
C GLU A 217 -8.24 9.60 15.90
N ASN A 218 -8.39 8.50 16.66
CA ASN A 218 -8.84 8.56 18.06
C ASN A 218 -7.77 8.20 19.09
N ASN A 219 -6.85 7.28 18.79
CA ASN A 219 -5.92 6.71 19.77
C ASN A 219 -4.48 7.20 19.61
N LEU A 220 -4.12 7.68 18.42
CA LEU A 220 -2.75 8.09 18.06
C LEU A 220 -2.65 9.60 17.81
N GLY A 221 -3.59 10.38 18.34
CA GLY A 221 -3.73 11.82 18.08
C GLY A 221 -2.45 12.63 18.34
N ASP A 222 -1.70 12.28 19.38
CA ASP A 222 -0.42 12.94 19.71
C ASP A 222 0.63 12.76 18.59
N PHE A 223 0.53 11.67 17.83
CA PHE A 223 1.41 11.35 16.70
C PHE A 223 0.78 11.66 15.34
N ALA A 224 -0.39 12.31 15.27
CA ALA A 224 -1.07 12.60 14.02
C ALA A 224 -0.18 13.40 13.03
N GLY A 225 0.63 14.34 13.52
CA GLY A 225 1.59 15.06 12.71
C GLY A 225 2.73 14.18 12.17
N PHE A 226 3.24 13.26 12.99
CA PHE A 226 4.26 12.29 12.59
C PHE A 226 3.71 11.29 11.57
N LEU A 227 2.56 10.68 11.83
CA LEU A 227 1.91 9.73 10.93
C LEU A 227 1.48 10.39 9.62
N GLY A 228 0.92 11.60 9.69
CA GLY A 228 0.55 12.40 8.53
C GLY A 228 1.74 12.85 7.66
N SER A 229 2.98 12.74 8.17
CA SER A 229 4.18 13.01 7.39
C SER A 229 4.54 11.90 6.39
N PHE A 230 3.97 10.70 6.54
CA PHE A 230 4.19 9.57 5.64
C PHE A 230 3.25 9.63 4.44
N GLU A 231 3.83 9.76 3.25
CA GLU A 231 3.06 9.75 2.02
C GLU A 231 2.75 8.32 1.62
N VAL A 232 1.46 7.96 1.52
CA VAL A 232 1.06 6.63 1.05
C VAL A 232 1.36 6.51 -0.44
N VAL A 233 2.28 5.61 -0.79
CA VAL A 233 2.72 5.37 -2.17
C VAL A 233 2.05 4.16 -2.80
N TYR A 234 1.60 3.22 -1.97
CA TYR A 234 0.78 2.09 -2.38
C TYR A 234 -0.17 1.71 -1.25
N SER A 235 -1.44 1.50 -1.57
CA SER A 235 -2.42 0.94 -0.64
C SER A 235 -3.38 0.09 -1.43
N PHE A 236 -3.58 -1.16 -1.04
CA PHE A 236 -4.67 -1.99 -1.52
C PHE A 236 -5.28 -2.66 -0.30
N MET A 237 -6.26 -2.00 0.33
CA MET A 237 -6.84 -2.47 1.59
C MET A 237 -8.31 -2.83 1.42
N GLY A 238 -8.68 -3.99 1.95
CA GLY A 238 -10.05 -4.47 1.98
C GLY A 238 -10.95 -3.61 2.84
N LEU A 239 -12.18 -3.44 2.38
CA LEU A 239 -13.29 -2.84 3.09
C LEU A 239 -14.41 -3.88 3.14
N GLU A 240 -14.96 -4.14 4.32
CA GLU A 240 -16.20 -4.89 4.44
C GLU A 240 -17.32 -3.94 4.87
N VAL A 241 -18.32 -3.81 4.02
CA VAL A 241 -19.49 -2.96 4.27
C VAL A 241 -20.67 -3.85 4.60
N ARG A 242 -21.18 -3.71 5.83
CA ARG A 242 -22.37 -4.44 6.27
C ARG A 242 -23.60 -3.55 6.16
N GLY A 243 -24.36 -3.65 5.07
CA GLY A 243 -25.69 -3.08 5.00
C GLY A 243 -26.72 -3.91 5.78
N LEU A 244 -27.91 -3.36 6.04
CA LEU A 244 -29.00 -4.05 6.75
C LEU A 244 -29.44 -5.36 6.07
N LEU A 245 -29.26 -5.47 4.75
CA LEU A 245 -29.72 -6.61 3.92
C LEU A 245 -28.66 -7.16 2.96
N SER A 246 -27.46 -6.58 2.90
CA SER A 246 -26.39 -7.05 2.00
C SER A 246 -25.01 -6.73 2.55
N LYS A 247 -24.11 -7.71 2.52
CA LYS A 247 -22.67 -7.51 2.69
C LYS A 247 -22.05 -7.24 1.33
N ARG A 248 -21.24 -6.19 1.22
CA ARG A 248 -20.48 -5.91 -0.01
C ARG A 248 -19.02 -5.67 0.33
N ASN A 249 -18.14 -6.32 -0.42
CA ASN A 249 -16.71 -6.10 -0.30
C ASN A 249 -16.30 -4.93 -1.18
N GLY A 250 -15.41 -4.12 -0.67
CA GLY A 250 -14.75 -3.06 -1.41
C GLY A 250 -13.26 -3.04 -1.11
N VAL A 251 -12.57 -2.13 -1.79
CA VAL A 251 -11.16 -1.86 -1.53
C VAL A 251 -10.91 -0.36 -1.62
N VAL A 252 -10.05 0.14 -0.74
CA VAL A 252 -9.38 1.44 -0.94
C VAL A 252 -8.06 1.16 -1.65
N PHE A 253 -7.88 1.80 -2.80
CA PHE A 253 -6.73 1.58 -3.66
C PHE A 253 -5.99 2.88 -3.97
N LYS A 254 -4.67 2.86 -3.84
CA LYS A 254 -3.75 3.88 -4.37
C LYS A 254 -2.49 3.20 -4.87
N CYS A 255 -1.97 3.70 -6.00
CA CYS A 255 -0.77 3.18 -6.62
C CYS A 255 -0.01 4.32 -7.28
N VAL A 256 1.13 4.72 -6.70
CA VAL A 256 1.94 5.83 -7.22
C VAL A 256 2.77 5.40 -8.42
N ARG A 257 2.78 6.23 -9.47
CA ARG A 257 3.49 5.96 -10.71
C ARG A 257 4.80 6.72 -10.80
N ASP A 258 5.84 6.06 -11.29
CA ASP A 258 7.12 6.67 -11.66
C ASP A 258 7.72 7.61 -10.59
N GLY A 259 7.44 7.33 -9.31
CA GLY A 259 7.87 8.17 -8.20
C GLY A 259 7.27 9.58 -8.17
N VAL A 260 6.14 9.82 -8.86
CA VAL A 260 5.44 11.10 -8.89
C VAL A 260 4.26 11.06 -7.92
N LEU A 261 4.44 11.72 -6.77
CA LEU A 261 3.47 11.72 -5.67
C LEU A 261 2.26 12.63 -5.96
N SER A 262 2.43 13.61 -6.86
CA SER A 262 1.40 14.56 -7.27
C SER A 262 0.54 14.01 -8.40
N GLY A 263 -0.76 13.88 -8.17
CA GLY A 263 -1.76 13.60 -9.21
C GLY A 263 -2.44 12.23 -9.10
N GLU A 264 -1.80 11.27 -8.43
CA GLU A 264 -2.40 9.95 -8.20
C GLU A 264 -3.50 10.02 -7.16
N ARG A 265 -4.70 9.61 -7.55
CA ARG A 265 -5.91 9.67 -6.73
C ARG A 265 -6.12 8.36 -6.00
N TRP A 266 -6.64 8.47 -4.79
CA TRP A 266 -7.24 7.33 -4.11
C TRP A 266 -8.50 6.91 -4.86
N SER A 267 -8.71 5.60 -4.99
CA SER A 267 -9.88 5.03 -5.63
C SER A 267 -10.59 4.13 -4.64
N VAL A 268 -11.91 4.29 -4.52
CA VAL A 268 -12.75 3.32 -3.83
C VAL A 268 -13.33 2.40 -4.90
N LEU A 269 -13.07 1.10 -4.78
CA LEU A 269 -13.61 0.09 -5.67
C LEU A 269 -14.51 -0.86 -4.90
N VAL A 270 -15.50 -1.40 -5.59
CA VAL A 270 -16.49 -2.30 -5.00
C VAL A 270 -16.65 -3.51 -5.90
N GLU A 271 -16.78 -4.69 -5.29
CA GLU A 271 -17.05 -5.95 -5.98
C GLU A 271 -18.47 -5.92 -6.57
N GLU A 272 -18.62 -6.22 -7.86
CA GLU A 272 -19.91 -6.47 -8.52
C GLU A 272 -20.31 -7.95 -8.43
N GLU A 273 -21.53 -8.31 -8.85
CA GLU A 273 -22.09 -9.67 -8.71
C GLU A 273 -21.24 -10.75 -9.42
N GLU A 274 -20.43 -10.35 -10.41
CA GLU A 274 -19.51 -11.21 -11.16
C GLU A 274 -18.10 -11.31 -10.54
N GLY A 275 -17.85 -10.66 -9.39
CA GLY A 275 -16.56 -10.64 -8.71
C GLY A 275 -15.56 -9.61 -9.24
N GLU A 276 -15.97 -8.76 -10.18
CA GLU A 276 -15.12 -7.70 -10.72
C GLU A 276 -15.09 -6.46 -9.83
N LEU A 277 -13.90 -5.89 -9.61
CA LEU A 277 -13.72 -4.64 -8.87
C LEU A 277 -13.95 -3.44 -9.78
N LYS A 278 -14.96 -2.63 -9.46
CA LYS A 278 -15.29 -1.40 -10.20
C LYS A 278 -15.06 -0.16 -9.36
N VAL A 279 -14.43 0.84 -9.96
CA VAL A 279 -14.23 2.15 -9.34
C VAL A 279 -15.58 2.85 -9.17
N VAL A 280 -15.91 3.20 -7.93
CA VAL A 280 -17.16 3.91 -7.58
C VAL A 280 -16.90 5.36 -7.17
N SER A 281 -15.70 5.68 -6.67
CA SER A 281 -15.30 7.05 -6.33
C SER A 281 -13.79 7.24 -6.41
N ARG A 282 -13.36 8.50 -6.50
CA ARG A 282 -11.94 8.91 -6.47
C ARG A 282 -11.74 10.12 -5.58
N PHE A 283 -10.69 10.10 -4.77
CA PHE A 283 -10.36 11.14 -3.80
C PHE A 283 -8.95 11.68 -4.03
N LYS A 284 -8.73 12.97 -3.72
CA LYS A 284 -7.39 13.60 -3.80
C LYS A 284 -6.53 13.21 -2.60
N THR A 285 -7.14 13.14 -1.43
CA THR A 285 -6.56 12.71 -0.16
C THR A 285 -7.03 11.30 0.18
N ARG A 286 -6.42 10.68 1.18
CA ARG A 286 -6.88 9.40 1.70
C ARG A 286 -8.31 9.58 2.21
N PRO A 287 -9.29 8.80 1.73
CA PRO A 287 -10.66 8.96 2.20
C PRO A 287 -10.77 8.46 3.64
N SER A 288 -11.50 9.22 4.46
CA SER A 288 -11.93 8.82 5.80
C SER A 288 -12.93 7.67 5.75
N ILE A 289 -13.12 6.98 6.87
CA ILE A 289 -14.14 5.91 6.99
C ILE A 289 -15.52 6.46 6.61
N THR A 290 -15.90 7.62 7.14
CA THR A 290 -17.19 8.26 6.85
C THR A 290 -17.36 8.63 5.37
N GLU A 291 -16.32 9.09 4.69
CA GLU A 291 -16.39 9.36 3.24
C GLU A 291 -16.60 8.07 2.43
N VAL A 292 -15.89 7.00 2.80
CA VAL A 292 -16.06 5.68 2.19
C VAL A 292 -17.48 5.16 2.41
N GLU A 293 -17.99 5.22 3.65
CA GLU A 293 -19.36 4.85 3.99
C GLU A 293 -20.39 5.59 3.15
N ASN A 294 -20.28 6.92 3.05
CA ASN A 294 -21.21 7.75 2.28
C ASN A 294 -21.23 7.37 0.79
N VAL A 295 -20.07 7.10 0.18
CA VAL A 295 -19.99 6.62 -1.21
C VAL A 295 -20.75 5.31 -1.37
N LEU A 296 -20.61 4.40 -0.42
CA LEU A 296 -21.22 3.07 -0.47
C LEU A 296 -22.73 3.11 -0.20
N TYR A 297 -23.19 3.94 0.73
CA TYR A 297 -24.62 4.19 0.95
C TYR A 297 -25.29 4.72 -0.31
N ASN A 298 -24.68 5.71 -0.97
CA ASN A 298 -25.19 6.26 -2.22
C ASN A 298 -25.26 5.19 -3.33
N LEU A 299 -24.23 4.33 -3.42
CA LEU A 299 -24.22 3.22 -4.38
C LEU A 299 -25.36 2.22 -4.10
N MET A 300 -25.62 1.89 -2.83
CA MET A 300 -26.71 0.98 -2.45
C MET A 300 -28.08 1.59 -2.77
N ALA A 301 -28.28 2.87 -2.46
CA ALA A 301 -29.55 3.57 -2.75
C ALA A 301 -29.87 3.59 -4.25
N VAL A 302 -28.87 3.84 -5.10
CA VAL A 302 -29.04 3.87 -6.57
C VAL A 302 -29.32 2.49 -7.16
N ASN A 303 -28.81 1.42 -6.53
CA ASN A 303 -28.97 0.04 -7.00
C ASN A 303 -30.13 -0.73 -6.33
N SER A 304 -30.91 -0.08 -5.47
CA SER A 304 -32.05 -0.68 -4.78
C SER A 304 -33.07 -1.29 -5.76
N PRO A 305 -33.70 -2.44 -5.43
CA PRO A 305 -34.76 -3.04 -6.26
C PRO A 305 -35.88 -2.05 -6.60
N ILE A 306 -36.20 -1.13 -5.69
CA ILE A 306 -37.26 -0.12 -5.87
C ILE A 306 -36.86 0.91 -6.94
N THR A 307 -35.60 1.37 -6.94
CA THR A 307 -35.09 2.32 -7.95
C THR A 307 -34.83 1.67 -9.30
N LYS A 308 -34.40 0.39 -9.34
CA LYS A 308 -34.35 -0.41 -10.57
C LYS A 308 -35.74 -0.63 -11.18
N SER A 309 -36.74 -0.94 -10.35
CA SER A 309 -38.14 -1.10 -10.79
C SER A 309 -38.72 0.19 -11.34
N ALA A 310 -38.45 1.34 -10.71
CA ALA A 310 -38.91 2.64 -11.20
C ALA A 310 -38.26 3.03 -12.54
N LYS A 311 -36.97 2.74 -12.76
CA LYS A 311 -36.31 2.92 -14.07
C LYS A 311 -36.90 2.00 -15.13
N PHE A 312 -37.22 0.76 -14.78
CA PHE A 312 -37.86 -0.19 -15.70
C PHE A 312 -39.26 0.28 -16.12
N LEU A 313 -40.08 0.72 -15.16
CA LEU A 313 -41.41 1.29 -15.43
C LEU A 313 -41.32 2.59 -16.24
N LYS A 314 -40.39 3.50 -15.92
CA LYS A 314 -40.18 4.71 -16.70
C LYS A 314 -39.72 4.41 -18.15
N GLY A 315 -38.88 3.40 -18.34
CA GLY A 315 -38.44 2.93 -19.65
C GLY A 315 -39.56 2.32 -20.50
N LEU A 316 -40.47 1.60 -19.86
CA LEU A 316 -41.69 1.10 -20.51
C LEU A 316 -42.62 2.25 -20.90
N VAL A 317 -42.83 3.23 -20.01
CA VAL A 317 -43.70 4.39 -20.28
C VAL A 317 -43.10 5.31 -21.36
N SER A 318 -41.77 5.48 -21.43
CA SER A 318 -41.12 6.30 -22.47
C SER A 318 -41.12 5.63 -23.85
N ASN A 319 -41.06 4.31 -23.93
CA ASN A 319 -41.19 3.58 -25.20
C ASN A 319 -42.62 3.58 -25.74
N VAL A 320 -43.63 3.72 -24.86
CA VAL A 320 -45.05 3.83 -25.23
C VAL A 320 -45.46 5.26 -25.61
N THR A 321 -44.74 6.29 -25.15
CA THR A 321 -45.10 7.71 -25.39
C THR A 321 -44.32 8.41 -26.50
N GLY A 322 -43.45 7.70 -27.24
CA GLY A 322 -42.99 8.12 -28.57
C GLY A 322 -42.48 9.57 -28.68
N LYS A 323 -41.43 9.94 -27.95
CA LYS A 323 -40.62 11.11 -28.28
C LYS A 323 -39.14 10.73 -28.27
N LYS A 324 -38.59 10.57 -29.48
CA LYS A 324 -37.15 10.66 -29.75
C LYS A 324 -36.72 12.12 -29.67
#